data_AF-A0A4Z0NRX7-F1
#
_entry.id   AF-A0A4Z0NRX7-F1
#
_cell.length_a   1.000
_cell.length_b   1.000
_cell.length_c   1.000
_cell.angle_alpha   90.00
_cell.angle_beta   90.00
_cell.angle_gamma   90.00
#
_symmetry.space_group_name_H-M   'P 1'
#
loop_
_entity.id
_entity.type
_entity.pdbx_description
1 polymer ?
#
loop_
_entity_poly.entity_id
_entity_poly.type
_entity_poly.pdbx_seq_one_letter_code
_entity_poly.pdbx_strand_id
1 'polypeptide(L)'
;MNLRSPIAGDDRLTAADPRLWVVLALALVFLALGALFLAAPSLGALIYGVPEPDGIGRTYLRAIGARDAALALYLAGLAVVATRLAVALVLAASLVIPACDLTLILLAGTAAWWQVALHGLSAGVLALMASWLAGWPAGRGHSA
;
A
#
# COMPACT_ATOMS: atom_id res chain seq x y z
N MET A 1 14.35 14.18 33.67
CA MET A 1 13.45 13.49 32.73
C MET A 1 12.03 13.90 33.07
N ASN A 2 11.48 14.88 32.36
CA ASN A 2 10.19 15.50 32.66
C ASN A 2 9.18 14.98 31.64
N LEU A 3 8.44 13.92 31.99
CA LEU A 3 7.34 13.38 31.19
C LEU A 3 6.11 14.28 31.36
N ARG A 4 6.20 15.52 30.86
CA ARG A 4 5.00 16.31 30.56
C ARG A 4 4.60 15.98 29.14
N SER A 5 3.88 14.86 28.97
CA SER A 5 3.11 14.66 27.75
C SER A 5 2.12 15.83 27.65
N PRO A 6 2.14 16.62 26.56
CA PRO A 6 0.99 17.45 26.26
C PRO A 6 -0.21 16.52 26.17
N ILE A 7 -1.34 16.94 26.73
CA ILE A 7 -2.66 16.33 26.57
C ILE A 7 -2.73 15.70 25.17
N ALA A 8 -2.99 14.40 25.09
CA ALA A 8 -3.10 13.67 23.83
C ALA A 8 -4.18 14.35 22.98
N GLY A 9 -3.73 15.27 22.12
CA GLY A 9 -4.56 15.82 21.06
C GLY A 9 -4.99 14.64 20.19
N ASP A 10 -6.17 14.76 19.63
CA ASP A 10 -6.70 13.77 18.70
C ASP A 10 -5.75 13.69 17.48
N ASP A 11 -4.79 12.75 17.49
CA ASP A 11 -3.83 12.51 16.38
C ASP A 11 -4.48 11.72 15.23
N ARG A 12 -5.81 11.76 15.15
CA ARG A 12 -6.59 11.19 14.06
C ARG A 12 -6.54 12.12 12.86
N LEU A 13 -6.69 11.52 11.68
CA LEU A 13 -6.88 12.27 10.44
C LEU A 13 -8.30 12.84 10.45
N THR A 14 -8.42 14.16 10.37
CA THR A 14 -9.72 14.85 10.28
C THR A 14 -10.03 15.26 8.85
N ALA A 15 -11.29 15.57 8.54
CA ALA A 15 -11.68 16.05 7.21
C ALA A 15 -10.95 17.34 6.76
N ALA A 16 -10.46 18.13 7.72
CA ALA A 16 -9.65 19.32 7.47
C ALA A 16 -8.17 18.99 7.19
N ASP A 17 -7.69 17.78 7.53
CA ASP A 17 -6.32 17.36 7.25
C ASP A 17 -6.22 16.80 5.81
N PRO A 18 -5.44 17.43 4.90
CA PRO A 18 -5.26 16.93 3.54
C PRO A 18 -4.69 15.50 3.49
N ARG A 19 -3.96 15.06 4.53
CA ARG A 19 -3.45 13.68 4.63
C ARG A 19 -4.57 12.64 4.60
N LEU A 20 -5.75 12.95 5.16
CA LEU A 20 -6.91 12.05 5.11
C LEU A 20 -7.25 11.73 3.65
N TRP A 21 -7.41 12.77 2.84
CA TRP A 21 -7.82 12.64 1.45
C TRP A 21 -6.77 11.92 0.61
N VAL A 22 -5.48 12.11 0.89
CA VAL A 22 -4.41 11.36 0.23
C VAL A 22 -4.49 9.87 0.56
N VAL A 23 -4.73 9.50 1.83
CA VAL A 23 -4.91 8.08 2.21
C VAL A 23 -6.17 7.49 1.58
N LEU A 24 -7.28 8.23 1.56
CA LEU A 24 -8.52 7.77 0.92
C LEU A 24 -8.36 7.62 -0.60
N ALA A 25 -7.63 8.52 -1.26
CA ALA A 25 -7.31 8.40 -2.67
C ALA A 25 -6.45 7.16 -2.95
N LEU A 26 -5.45 6.88 -2.12
CA LEU A 26 -4.65 5.66 -2.23
C LEU A 26 -5.52 4.41 -2.00
N ALA A 27 -6.40 4.42 -0.99
CA ALA A 27 -7.34 3.33 -0.74
C ALA A 27 -8.25 3.10 -1.96
N LEU A 28 -8.73 4.17 -2.60
CA LEU A 28 -9.53 4.07 -3.83
C LEU A 28 -8.76 3.43 -4.98
N VAL A 29 -7.46 3.74 -5.14
CA VAL A 29 -6.60 3.08 -6.14
C VAL A 29 -6.52 1.58 -5.90
N PHE A 30 -6.23 1.15 -4.67
CA PHE A 30 -6.21 -0.28 -4.32
C PHE A 30 -7.58 -0.95 -4.49
N LEU A 31 -8.66 -0.24 -4.18
CA LEU A 31 -10.01 -0.77 -4.38
C LEU A 31 -10.32 -0.97 -5.87
N ALA A 32 -9.94 -0.01 -6.72
CA ALA A 32 -10.11 -0.10 -8.16
C ALA A 32 -9.30 -1.26 -8.76
N LEU A 33 -8.04 -1.41 -8.33
CA LEU A 33 -7.20 -2.56 -8.71
C LEU A 33 -7.82 -3.88 -8.22
N GLY A 34 -8.22 -3.94 -6.95
CA GLY A 34 -8.87 -5.11 -6.38
C GLY A 34 -10.13 -5.53 -7.14
N ALA A 35 -11.00 -4.57 -7.45
CA ALA A 35 -12.20 -4.77 -8.25
C ALA A 35 -11.87 -5.25 -9.68
N LEU A 36 -10.85 -4.67 -10.32
CA LEU A 36 -10.39 -5.10 -11.63
C LEU A 36 -9.94 -6.55 -11.62
N PHE A 37 -9.10 -6.95 -10.66
CA PHE A 37 -8.62 -8.32 -10.54
C PHE A 37 -9.71 -9.33 -10.17
N LEU A 38 -10.76 -8.92 -9.45
CA LEU A 38 -11.92 -9.76 -9.15
C LEU A 38 -12.82 -9.96 -10.38
N ALA A 39 -13.19 -8.86 -11.02
CA ALA A 39 -14.19 -8.83 -12.09
C ALA A 39 -13.61 -9.22 -13.45
N ALA A 40 -12.40 -8.76 -13.76
CA ALA A 40 -11.72 -9.00 -15.03
C ALA A 40 -10.24 -9.37 -14.80
N PRO A 41 -9.93 -10.56 -14.26
CA PRO A 41 -8.57 -11.00 -13.95
C PRO A 41 -7.63 -10.89 -15.16
N SER A 42 -8.11 -11.20 -16.37
CA SER A 42 -7.33 -11.12 -17.61
C SER A 42 -6.84 -9.69 -17.89
N LEU A 43 -7.68 -8.68 -17.63
CA LEU A 43 -7.29 -7.26 -17.76
C LEU A 43 -6.27 -6.87 -16.68
N GLY A 44 -6.44 -7.36 -15.46
CA GLY A 44 -5.45 -7.19 -14.40
C GLY A 44 -4.09 -7.80 -14.78
N ALA A 45 -4.08 -9.00 -15.35
CA ALA A 45 -2.87 -9.65 -15.84
C ALA A 45 -2.13 -8.80 -16.88
N LEU A 46 -2.87 -8.20 -17.81
CA LEU A 46 -2.33 -7.34 -18.86
C LEU A 46 -1.65 -6.08 -18.31
N ILE A 47 -2.17 -5.48 -17.24
CA ILE A 47 -1.51 -4.34 -16.56
C ILE A 47 -0.10 -4.72 -16.13
N TYR A 48 0.09 -5.97 -15.69
CA TYR A 48 1.37 -6.50 -15.27
C TYR A 48 2.07 -7.30 -16.35
N GLY A 49 1.57 -7.35 -17.59
CA GLY A 49 2.27 -7.98 -18.72
C GLY A 49 2.37 -9.48 -18.60
N VAL A 50 1.52 -10.06 -17.76
CA VAL A 50 1.43 -11.50 -17.56
C VAL A 50 0.47 -12.03 -18.64
N PRO A 51 0.85 -13.09 -19.38
CA PRO A 51 -0.06 -13.77 -20.28
C PRO A 51 -1.35 -14.16 -19.57
N GLU A 52 -2.49 -14.19 -20.28
CA GLU A 52 -3.77 -14.55 -19.67
C GLU A 52 -3.64 -15.88 -18.93
N PRO A 53 -3.82 -15.90 -17.60
CA PRO A 53 -3.65 -17.13 -16.86
C PRO A 53 -4.92 -17.97 -16.89
N ASP A 54 -4.73 -19.26 -17.12
CA ASP A 54 -5.80 -20.24 -17.11
C ASP A 54 -5.82 -21.06 -15.82
N GLY A 55 -6.98 -21.68 -15.57
CA GLY A 55 -7.22 -22.54 -14.40
C GLY A 55 -6.87 -21.88 -13.06
N ILE A 56 -5.91 -22.46 -12.35
CA ILE A 56 -5.48 -22.03 -11.02
C ILE A 56 -4.87 -20.61 -11.06
N GLY A 57 -4.16 -20.24 -12.13
CA GLY A 57 -3.57 -18.90 -12.25
C GLY A 57 -4.63 -17.79 -12.25
N ARG A 58 -5.78 -18.03 -12.89
CA ARG A 58 -6.92 -17.11 -12.87
C ARG A 58 -7.52 -16.94 -11.48
N THR A 59 -7.50 -18.01 -10.68
CA THR A 59 -7.97 -17.98 -9.29
C THR A 59 -6.99 -17.20 -8.41
N TYR A 60 -5.69 -17.37 -8.61
CA TYR A 60 -4.67 -16.56 -7.93
C TYR A 60 -4.80 -15.07 -8.22
N LEU A 61 -5.10 -14.69 -9.47
CA LEU A 61 -5.36 -13.29 -9.79
C LEU A 61 -6.55 -12.70 -9.01
N ARG A 62 -7.62 -13.47 -8.81
CA ARG A 62 -8.74 -13.04 -7.95
C ARG A 62 -8.34 -12.95 -6.48
N ALA A 63 -7.48 -13.83 -6.00
CA ALA A 63 -6.95 -13.76 -4.64
C ALA A 63 -6.10 -12.49 -4.44
N ILE A 64 -5.28 -12.11 -5.43
CA ILE A 64 -4.55 -10.83 -5.45
C ILE A 64 -5.55 -9.66 -5.40
N GLY A 65 -6.61 -9.70 -6.21
CA GLY A 65 -7.63 -8.67 -6.16
C GLY A 65 -8.32 -8.54 -4.80
N ALA A 66 -8.61 -9.68 -4.15
CA ALA A 66 -9.24 -9.71 -2.83
C ALA A 66 -8.32 -9.12 -1.75
N ARG A 67 -7.01 -9.41 -1.84
CA ARG A 67 -5.98 -8.82 -0.97
C ARG A 67 -5.95 -7.30 -1.11
N ASP A 68 -5.94 -6.79 -2.33
CA ASP A 68 -5.85 -5.35 -2.58
C ASP A 68 -7.15 -4.63 -2.15
N ALA A 69 -8.31 -5.25 -2.37
CA ALA A 69 -9.59 -4.76 -1.85
C ALA A 69 -9.62 -4.73 -0.31
N ALA A 70 -9.09 -5.77 0.35
CA ALA A 70 -8.99 -5.80 1.82
C ALA A 70 -8.07 -4.68 2.33
N LEU A 71 -6.89 -4.50 1.70
CA LEU A 71 -5.99 -3.40 2.04
C LEU A 71 -6.66 -2.03 1.89
N ALA A 72 -7.40 -1.82 0.80
CA ALA A 72 -8.17 -0.60 0.59
C ALA A 72 -9.16 -0.33 1.72
N LEU A 73 -9.95 -1.34 2.12
CA LEU A 73 -10.92 -1.23 3.20
C LEU A 73 -10.23 -0.95 4.56
N TYR A 74 -9.09 -1.59 4.83
CA TYR A 74 -8.30 -1.32 6.02
C TYR A 74 -7.79 0.12 6.04
N LEU A 75 -7.20 0.60 4.94
CA LEU A 75 -6.70 1.98 4.85
C LEU A 75 -7.84 3.00 5.00
N ALA A 76 -8.96 2.81 4.31
CA ALA A 76 -10.10 3.71 4.40
C ALA A 76 -10.71 3.73 5.81
N GLY A 77 -10.94 2.56 6.41
CA GLY A 77 -11.47 2.43 7.76
C GLY A 77 -10.55 3.08 8.79
N LEU A 78 -9.26 2.71 8.77
CA LEU A 78 -8.27 3.25 9.70
C LEU A 78 -8.07 4.76 9.54
N ALA A 79 -8.10 5.28 8.32
CA ALA A 79 -7.97 6.72 8.10
C ALA A 79 -9.11 7.51 8.75
N VAL A 80 -10.31 6.94 8.84
CA VAL A 80 -11.48 7.58 9.47
C VAL A 80 -11.50 7.38 10.98
N VAL A 81 -11.14 6.19 11.47
CA VAL A 81 -11.37 5.81 12.88
C VAL A 81 -10.13 5.79 13.76
N ALA A 82 -8.94 5.69 13.18
CA ALA A 82 -7.69 5.43 13.92
C ALA A 82 -6.72 6.62 13.88
N THR A 83 -5.66 6.50 14.67
CA THR A 83 -4.59 7.50 14.73
C THR A 83 -3.73 7.46 13.46
N ARG A 84 -3.08 8.58 13.14
CA ARG A 84 -2.13 8.68 12.03
C ARG A 84 -1.03 7.62 12.09
N LEU A 85 -0.51 7.34 13.29
CA LEU A 85 0.49 6.29 13.48
C LEU A 85 -0.03 4.90 13.11
N ALA A 86 -1.28 4.56 13.45
CA ALA A 86 -1.86 3.27 13.09
C ALA A 86 -1.94 3.10 11.57
N VAL A 87 -2.37 4.15 10.84
CA VAL A 87 -2.39 4.15 9.37
C VAL A 87 -0.97 3.99 8.82
N ALA A 88 0.01 4.72 9.37
CA ALA A 88 1.40 4.63 8.95
C ALA A 88 1.99 3.22 9.13
N LEU A 89 1.68 2.56 10.26
CA LEU A 89 2.15 1.20 10.53
C LEU A 89 1.55 0.18 9.56
N VAL A 90 0.27 0.32 9.21
CA VAL A 90 -0.35 -0.57 8.21
C VAL A 90 0.22 -0.35 6.82
N LEU A 91 0.47 0.90 6.42
CA LEU A 91 1.16 1.21 5.16
C LEU A 91 2.58 0.61 5.14
N ALA A 92 3.35 0.75 6.22
CA ALA A 92 4.68 0.19 6.34
C ALA A 92 4.67 -1.36 6.32
N ALA A 93 3.77 -1.99 7.08
CA ALA A 93 3.63 -3.44 7.08
C ALA A 93 3.23 -3.97 5.70
N SER A 94 2.42 -3.20 4.96
CA SER A 94 1.99 -3.56 3.60
C SER A 94 3.12 -3.56 2.58
N LEU A 95 4.32 -3.05 2.89
CA LEU A 95 5.51 -3.20 2.04
C LEU A 95 5.89 -4.67 1.80
N VAL A 96 5.45 -5.59 2.67
CA VAL A 96 5.61 -7.03 2.44
C VAL A 96 4.99 -7.47 1.12
N ILE A 97 3.90 -6.83 0.70
CA ILE A 97 3.17 -7.16 -0.53
C ILE A 97 4.05 -6.93 -1.77
N PRO A 98 4.48 -5.70 -2.11
CA PRO A 98 5.31 -5.49 -3.28
C PRO A 98 6.69 -6.15 -3.17
N ALA A 99 7.22 -6.37 -1.96
CA ALA A 99 8.47 -7.10 -1.76
C ALA A 99 8.35 -8.60 -2.13
N CYS A 100 7.29 -9.26 -1.66
CA CYS A 100 7.00 -10.64 -2.02
C CYS A 100 6.67 -10.76 -3.52
N ASP A 101 5.80 -9.90 -4.04
CA ASP A 101 5.41 -9.92 -5.45
C ASP A 101 6.64 -9.71 -6.36
N LEU A 102 7.52 -8.75 -6.03
CA LEU A 102 8.77 -8.52 -6.75
C LEU A 102 9.70 -9.76 -6.70
N THR A 103 9.83 -10.38 -5.52
CA THR A 103 10.66 -11.58 -5.36
C THR A 103 10.13 -12.73 -6.24
N LEU A 104 8.81 -12.93 -6.27
CA LEU A 104 8.20 -14.00 -7.07
C LEU A 104 8.42 -13.77 -8.57
N ILE A 105 8.27 -12.55 -9.09
CA ILE A 105 8.48 -12.29 -10.51
C ILE A 105 9.96 -12.43 -10.91
N LEU A 106 10.89 -12.04 -10.03
CA LEU A 106 12.33 -12.20 -10.26
C LEU A 106 12.71 -13.68 -10.25
N LEU A 107 12.16 -14.48 -9.33
CA LEU A 107 12.38 -15.93 -9.27
C LEU A 107 11.78 -16.65 -10.48
N ALA A 108 10.70 -16.15 -11.05
CA ALA A 108 10.12 -16.69 -12.29
C ALA A 108 11.01 -16.46 -13.53
N GLY A 109 12.03 -15.59 -13.44
CA GLY A 109 13.02 -15.36 -14.50
C GLY A 109 12.49 -14.67 -15.76
N THR A 110 11.23 -14.27 -15.77
CA THR A 110 10.53 -13.68 -16.93
C THR A 110 10.18 -12.21 -16.71
N ALA A 111 10.72 -11.59 -15.66
CA ALA A 111 10.40 -10.23 -15.28
C ALA A 111 10.89 -9.21 -16.32
N ALA A 112 9.96 -8.47 -16.92
CA ALA A 112 10.25 -7.28 -17.69
C ALA A 112 10.62 -6.11 -16.76
N TRP A 113 11.48 -5.21 -17.23
CA TRP A 113 11.98 -4.06 -16.45
C TRP A 113 10.85 -3.20 -15.86
N TRP A 114 9.74 -3.07 -16.60
CA TRP A 114 8.61 -2.24 -16.20
C TRP A 114 7.76 -2.92 -15.12
N GLN A 115 7.70 -4.25 -15.08
CA GLN A 115 7.06 -4.98 -13.98
C GLN A 115 7.83 -4.72 -12.68
N VAL A 116 9.16 -4.75 -12.74
CA VAL A 116 10.02 -4.39 -11.60
C VAL A 116 9.77 -2.94 -11.18
N ALA A 117 9.69 -2.02 -12.14
CA ALA A 117 9.42 -0.61 -11.88
C ALA A 117 8.06 -0.38 -11.21
N LEU A 118 7.00 -1.10 -11.61
CA LEU A 118 5.67 -1.00 -10.98
C LEU A 118 5.69 -1.43 -9.51
N HIS A 119 6.35 -2.54 -9.20
CA HIS A 119 6.49 -3.00 -7.81
C HIS A 119 7.34 -2.03 -6.98
N GLY A 120 8.44 -1.53 -7.55
CA GLY A 120 9.29 -0.52 -6.93
C GLY A 120 8.53 0.79 -6.66
N LEU A 121 7.71 1.24 -7.60
CA LEU A 121 6.87 2.43 -7.45
C LEU A 121 5.82 2.22 -6.35
N SER A 122 5.13 1.08 -6.35
CA SER A 122 4.15 0.73 -5.32
C SER A 122 4.79 0.72 -3.91
N ALA A 123 5.92 0.04 -3.77
CA ALA A 123 6.69 0.03 -2.52
C ALA A 123 7.14 1.44 -2.11
N GLY A 124 7.63 2.24 -3.06
CA GLY A 124 8.05 3.62 -2.82
C GLY A 124 6.90 4.50 -2.31
N VAL A 125 5.71 4.40 -2.91
CA VAL A 125 4.52 5.14 -2.48
C VAL A 125 4.11 4.74 -1.06
N LEU A 126 4.04 3.44 -0.76
CA LEU A 126 3.70 2.96 0.58
C LEU A 126 4.70 3.44 1.64
N ALA A 127 6.01 3.35 1.36
CA ALA A 127 7.06 3.78 2.27
C ALA A 127 7.07 5.30 2.48
N LEU A 128 6.88 6.08 1.41
CA LEU A 128 6.81 7.53 1.49
C LEU A 128 5.59 7.97 2.30
N MET A 129 4.43 7.36 2.06
CA MET A 129 3.22 7.69 2.82
C MET A 129 3.33 7.29 4.29
N ALA A 130 3.88 6.10 4.58
CA ALA A 130 4.11 5.66 5.95
C ALA A 130 5.05 6.62 6.70
N SER A 131 6.19 6.98 6.12
CA SER A 131 7.15 7.89 6.73
C SER A 131 6.58 9.30 6.91
N TRP A 132 5.85 9.81 5.91
CA TRP A 132 5.19 11.12 5.97
C TRP A 132 4.13 11.19 7.07
N LEU A 133 3.30 10.15 7.21
CA LEU A 133 2.27 10.09 8.26
C LEU A 133 2.87 9.91 9.65
N ALA A 134 3.89 9.06 9.79
CA ALA A 134 4.61 8.86 11.06
C ALA A 134 5.43 10.08 11.48
N GLY A 135 5.68 11.03 10.58
CA GLY A 135 6.58 12.15 10.84
C GLY A 135 8.04 11.70 11.00
N TRP A 136 8.42 10.58 10.37
CA TRP A 136 9.82 10.14 10.36
C TRP A 136 10.60 11.08 9.44
N PRO A 137 11.56 11.88 9.94
CA PRO A 137 12.41 12.66 9.05
C PRO A 137 13.22 11.70 8.18
N ALA A 138 13.12 11.84 6.86
CA ALA A 138 14.06 11.25 5.92
C ALA A 138 15.44 11.87 6.18
N GLY A 139 16.25 11.20 7.00
CA GLY A 139 17.59 11.65 7.38
C GLY A 139 17.62 12.54 8.63
N ARG A 140 17.63 11.92 9.82
CA ARG A 140 18.34 12.52 10.95
C ARG A 140 19.81 12.09 10.86
N GLY A 141 20.61 12.93 10.19
CA GLY A 141 22.05 12.92 10.37
C GLY A 141 22.35 13.02 11.86
N HIS A 142 22.96 11.98 12.42
CA HIS A 142 23.48 12.01 13.77
C HIS A 142 24.75 12.85 13.71
N SER A 143 24.64 14.15 14.00
CA SER A 143 25.80 14.93 14.41
C SER A 143 25.98 14.71 15.90
N ALA A 144 26.91 13.82 16.23
CA ALA A 144 27.55 13.76 17.54
C ALA A 144 28.53 14.94 17.69
#